data_AF-A0A0H2Z2K4-F1
#
_entry.id   AF-A0A0H2Z2K4-F1
#
_cell.length_a   1.000
_cell.length_b   1.000
_cell.length_c   1.000
_cell.angle_alpha   90.00
_cell.angle_beta   90.00
_cell.angle_gamma   90.00
#
_symmetry.space_group_name_H-M   'P 1'
#
loop_
_entity.id
_entity.type
_entity.pdbx_description
1 polymer ?
#
loop_
_entity_poly.entity_id
_entity_poly.type
_entity_poly.pdbx_seq_one_letter_code
_entity_poly.pdbx_strand_id
1 'polypeptide(L)'
;MFMPTSHWPVVFCRDPAMLPHASFISPISFCFHCWKANQGKVQGFTPEAIDALVQRPECDVILIEADGSRGMPLKAPDEHEPCIPKSSCCVIAVMGGHILGAKVSTENVHRWSQFADITGLTPDAPLQLSDLVALVRHPQGAFKNVPQGCRRVWFINRFSQCENAIAQSELLQPLQQHNVEAIWLGDIQEHPAIARRFVN
;
A
#
# COMPACT_ATOMS: atom_id res chain seq x y z
N MET A 1 5.36 7.47 8.27
CA MET A 1 3.97 7.87 8.45
C MET A 1 3.88 9.16 9.28
N PHE A 2 2.84 9.97 9.04
CA PHE A 2 2.52 11.17 9.82
C PHE A 2 1.42 10.86 10.85
N MET A 3 1.24 11.74 11.84
CA MET A 3 0.08 11.60 12.74
C MET A 3 -1.25 11.80 11.98
N PRO A 4 -2.30 11.05 12.33
CA PRO A 4 -3.63 11.29 11.79
C PRO A 4 -4.15 12.65 12.26
N THR A 5 -4.86 13.36 11.38
CA THR A 5 -5.54 14.63 11.70
C THR A 5 -6.99 14.43 12.18
N SER A 6 -7.39 13.19 12.45
CA SER A 6 -8.74 12.82 12.86
C SER A 6 -9.01 13.03 14.34
N HIS A 7 -10.29 13.00 14.72
CA HIS A 7 -10.73 13.00 16.12
C HIS A 7 -10.66 11.62 16.80
N TRP A 8 -10.26 10.57 16.07
CA TRP A 8 -10.14 9.21 16.62
C TRP A 8 -8.99 9.12 17.64
N PRO A 9 -9.11 8.25 18.66
CA PRO A 9 -8.06 8.03 19.64
C PRO A 9 -6.72 7.65 19.01
N VAL A 10 -5.64 8.21 19.54
CA VAL A 10 -4.26 7.86 19.20
C VAL A 10 -3.57 7.30 20.44
N VAL A 11 -3.07 6.08 20.34
CA VAL A 11 -2.37 5.37 21.42
C VAL A 11 -0.90 5.21 21.05
N PHE A 12 -0.02 5.58 21.96
CA PHE A 12 1.40 5.28 21.88
C PHE A 12 1.76 4.21 22.91
N CYS A 13 2.35 3.10 22.45
CA CYS A 13 2.74 2.01 23.35
C CYS A 13 3.96 1.27 22.81
N ARG A 14 4.69 0.56 23.68
CA ARG A 14 5.83 -0.25 23.25
C ARG A 14 5.38 -1.56 22.61
N ASP A 15 4.38 -2.19 23.20
CA ASP A 15 3.82 -3.47 22.79
C ASP A 15 2.28 -3.35 22.74
N PRO A 16 1.67 -3.38 21.54
CA PRO A 16 0.23 -3.24 21.40
C PRO A 16 -0.53 -4.48 21.87
N ALA A 17 0.11 -5.67 21.86
CA ALA A 17 -0.52 -6.90 22.32
C ALA A 17 -0.74 -6.89 23.84
N MET A 18 0.02 -6.07 24.59
CA MET A 18 -0.08 -5.94 26.05
C MET A 18 -1.02 -4.83 26.52
N LEU A 19 -1.69 -4.12 25.60
CA LEU A 19 -2.64 -3.07 25.98
C LEU A 19 -3.86 -3.65 26.72
N PRO A 20 -4.38 -2.98 27.76
CA PRO A 20 -5.58 -3.43 28.45
C PRO A 20 -6.80 -3.42 27.50
N HIS A 21 -7.79 -4.27 27.74
CA HIS A 21 -9.02 -4.33 26.93
C HIS A 21 -9.69 -2.95 26.75
N ALA A 22 -9.64 -2.11 27.79
CA ALA A 22 -10.16 -0.74 27.75
C ALA A 22 -9.54 0.14 26.65
N SER A 23 -8.37 -0.21 26.11
CA SER A 23 -7.73 0.48 24.99
C SER A 23 -8.38 0.19 23.62
N PHE A 24 -9.23 -0.83 23.52
CA PHE A 24 -9.85 -1.29 22.26
C PHE A 24 -11.37 -1.06 22.20
N ILE A 25 -11.91 -0.25 23.11
CA ILE A 25 -13.37 0.01 23.17
C ILE A 25 -13.86 0.97 22.08
N SER A 26 -12.95 1.68 21.40
CA SER A 26 -13.29 2.61 20.33
C SER A 26 -13.43 1.85 19.01
N PRO A 27 -14.43 2.17 18.15
CA PRO A 27 -14.60 1.48 16.88
C PRO A 27 -13.42 1.68 15.92
N ILE A 28 -12.68 2.80 16.06
CA ILE A 28 -11.48 3.09 15.28
C ILE A 28 -10.45 3.70 16.22
N SER A 29 -9.22 3.21 16.17
CA SER A 29 -8.09 3.78 16.92
C SER A 29 -6.82 3.68 16.09
N PHE A 30 -5.95 4.67 16.27
CA PHE A 30 -4.60 4.65 15.71
C PHE A 30 -3.63 4.24 16.80
N CYS A 31 -2.77 3.26 16.52
CA CYS A 31 -1.78 2.79 17.47
C CYS A 31 -0.38 2.91 16.86
N PHE A 32 0.55 3.49 17.60
CA PHE A 32 1.93 3.70 17.17
C PHE A 32 2.94 3.28 18.23
N HIS A 33 4.12 2.87 17.80
CA HIS A 33 5.20 2.50 18.70
C HIS A 33 5.77 3.73 19.42
N CYS A 34 6.05 4.80 18.68
CA CYS A 34 6.54 6.05 19.26
C CYS A 34 6.25 7.27 18.37
N TRP A 35 6.27 8.44 18.99
CA TRP A 35 6.24 9.74 18.32
C TRP A 35 7.65 10.27 18.12
N LYS A 36 8.01 10.60 16.87
CA LYS A 36 9.28 11.25 16.49
C LYS A 36 9.03 12.74 16.28
N ALA A 37 8.90 13.48 17.38
CA ALA A 37 8.55 14.91 17.38
C ALA A 37 9.39 15.76 16.44
N ASN A 38 10.72 15.57 16.43
CA ASN A 38 11.65 16.35 15.60
C ASN A 38 11.42 16.18 14.09
N GLN A 39 10.74 15.12 13.67
CA GLN A 39 10.44 14.83 12.27
C GLN A 39 8.96 15.02 11.93
N GLY A 40 8.12 15.30 12.93
CA GLY A 40 6.66 15.29 12.78
C GLY A 40 6.10 13.92 12.35
N LYS A 41 6.79 12.82 12.68
CA LYS A 41 6.46 11.46 12.20
C LYS A 41 6.18 10.49 13.34
N VAL A 42 5.38 9.47 13.05
CA VAL A 42 5.19 8.31 13.93
C VAL A 42 6.01 7.12 13.44
N GLN A 43 6.41 6.27 14.37
CA GLN A 43 6.98 4.97 14.08
C GLN A 43 5.93 3.87 14.27
N GLY A 44 5.79 3.02 13.26
CA GLY A 44 4.97 1.81 13.34
C GLY A 44 5.64 0.70 14.13
N PHE A 45 4.91 -0.40 14.33
CA PHE A 45 5.41 -1.59 15.00
C PHE A 45 6.19 -2.50 14.04
N THR A 46 6.93 -3.46 14.59
CA THR A 46 7.53 -4.52 13.79
C THR A 46 6.45 -5.51 13.32
N PRO A 47 6.70 -6.26 12.23
CA PRO A 47 5.81 -7.33 11.78
C PRO A 47 5.42 -8.30 12.91
N GLU A 48 6.37 -8.69 13.75
CA GLU A 48 6.16 -9.65 14.84
C GLU A 48 5.24 -9.12 15.95
N ALA A 49 5.36 -7.82 16.27
CA ALA A 49 4.47 -7.19 17.24
C ALA A 49 3.03 -7.11 16.72
N ILE A 50 2.84 -6.95 15.41
CA ILE A 50 1.51 -7.03 14.79
C ILE A 50 1.00 -8.47 14.74
N ASP A 51 1.85 -9.44 14.40
CA ASP A 51 1.48 -10.87 14.41
C ASP A 51 0.98 -11.30 15.81
N ALA A 52 1.59 -10.78 16.89
CA ALA A 52 1.13 -10.98 18.27
C ALA A 52 -0.21 -10.28 18.56
N LEU A 53 -0.38 -9.04 18.09
CA LEU A 53 -1.65 -8.30 18.24
C LEU A 53 -2.81 -9.01 17.52
N VAL A 54 -2.58 -9.63 16.37
CA VAL A 54 -3.62 -10.35 15.60
C VAL A 54 -4.19 -11.55 16.36
N GLN A 55 -3.47 -12.11 17.35
CA GLN A 55 -3.99 -13.20 18.19
C GLN A 55 -5.06 -12.74 19.20
N ARG A 56 -5.34 -11.45 19.25
CA ARG A 56 -6.29 -10.85 20.18
C ARG A 56 -7.69 -10.74 19.58
N PRO A 57 -8.75 -11.12 20.32
CA PRO A 57 -10.12 -11.05 19.83
C PRO A 57 -10.69 -9.62 19.77
N GLU A 58 -10.03 -8.63 20.39
CA GLU A 58 -10.57 -7.27 20.50
C GLU A 58 -10.49 -6.44 19.20
N CYS A 59 -9.76 -6.90 18.19
CA CYS A 59 -9.59 -6.19 16.92
C CYS A 59 -10.22 -6.99 15.77
N ASP A 60 -11.36 -6.54 15.25
CA ASP A 60 -11.99 -7.16 14.08
C ASP A 60 -11.14 -6.97 12.80
N VAL A 61 -10.50 -5.81 12.66
CA VAL A 61 -9.68 -5.43 11.51
C VAL A 61 -8.46 -4.65 11.97
N ILE A 62 -7.28 -5.05 11.48
CA ILE A 62 -6.03 -4.30 11.67
C ILE A 62 -5.56 -3.82 10.30
N LEU A 63 -5.54 -2.49 10.12
CA LEU A 63 -5.01 -1.84 8.91
C LEU A 63 -3.59 -1.35 9.16
N ILE A 64 -2.70 -1.61 8.19
CA ILE A 64 -1.26 -1.37 8.33
C ILE A 64 -0.75 -0.67 7.08
N GLU A 65 -0.08 0.46 7.26
CA GLU A 65 0.82 1.00 6.22
C GLU A 65 2.15 0.24 6.35
N ALA A 66 2.37 -0.74 5.48
CA ALA A 66 3.56 -1.59 5.53
C ALA A 66 4.84 -0.88 5.07
N ASP A 67 4.71 0.22 4.33
CA ASP A 67 5.82 0.98 3.77
C ASP A 67 5.40 2.37 3.24
N GLY A 68 6.31 3.34 3.32
CA GLY A 68 6.02 4.74 2.96
C GLY A 68 6.46 5.12 1.55
N SER A 69 5.68 5.96 0.85
CA SER A 69 6.06 6.52 -0.47
C SER A 69 6.65 7.93 -0.41
N ARG A 70 6.82 8.51 0.79
CA ARG A 70 7.07 9.95 0.98
C ARG A 70 6.02 10.86 0.31
N GLY A 71 4.79 10.37 0.14
CA GLY A 71 3.71 11.11 -0.51
C GLY A 71 3.78 11.08 -2.05
N MET A 72 4.73 10.35 -2.63
CA MET A 72 4.82 10.18 -4.07
C MET A 72 3.75 9.18 -4.56
N PRO A 73 3.25 9.35 -5.80
CA PRO A 73 2.19 8.52 -6.38
C PRO A 73 2.62 7.08 -6.68
N LEU A 74 3.92 6.85 -6.87
CA LEU A 74 4.50 5.54 -7.12
C LEU A 74 5.73 5.31 -6.26
N LYS A 75 6.03 4.02 -6.09
CA LYS A 75 7.24 3.55 -5.43
C LYS A 75 7.60 2.15 -5.88
N ALA A 76 8.87 1.80 -5.75
CA ALA A 76 9.30 0.41 -5.66
C ALA A 76 9.75 0.09 -4.21
N PRO A 77 9.56 -1.13 -3.72
CA PRO A 77 10.12 -1.53 -2.43
C PRO A 77 11.64 -1.49 -2.43
N ASP A 78 12.22 -1.25 -1.25
CA ASP A 78 13.66 -1.39 -0.99
C ASP A 78 13.95 -2.76 -0.37
N GLU A 79 15.20 -3.04 -0.02
CA GLU A 79 15.65 -4.31 0.54
C GLU A 79 14.79 -4.75 1.75
N HIS A 80 14.58 -3.86 2.71
CA HIS A 80 13.85 -4.13 3.96
C HIS A 80 12.34 -3.88 3.88
N GLU A 81 11.82 -3.52 2.71
CA GLU A 81 10.39 -3.23 2.52
C GLU A 81 9.74 -4.19 1.51
N PRO A 82 8.40 -4.31 1.55
CA PRO A 82 7.49 -3.79 2.58
C PRO A 82 7.54 -4.59 3.89
N CYS A 83 7.27 -3.94 5.02
CA CYS A 83 7.25 -4.57 6.35
C CYS A 83 5.90 -5.29 6.61
N ILE A 84 5.62 -6.37 5.89
CA ILE A 84 4.34 -7.09 5.96
C ILE A 84 4.36 -8.15 7.09
N PRO A 85 3.43 -8.13 8.06
CA PRO A 85 3.27 -9.20 9.05
C PRO A 85 2.89 -10.53 8.41
N LYS A 86 3.37 -11.65 8.98
CA LYS A 86 3.08 -13.00 8.46
C LYS A 86 1.61 -13.37 8.56
N SER A 87 0.89 -12.81 9.54
CA SER A 87 -0.54 -13.02 9.74
C SER A 87 -1.42 -12.24 8.74
N SER A 88 -0.82 -11.44 7.85
CA SER A 88 -1.56 -10.62 6.88
C SER A 88 -2.35 -11.49 5.91
N CYS A 89 -3.67 -11.30 5.87
CA CYS A 89 -4.56 -12.03 4.96
C CYS A 89 -4.90 -11.27 3.67
N CYS A 90 -4.59 -9.97 3.60
CA CYS A 90 -4.78 -9.12 2.44
C CYS A 90 -3.68 -8.06 2.36
N VAL A 91 -3.10 -7.85 1.19
CA VAL A 91 -2.12 -6.80 0.87
C VAL A 91 -2.62 -6.02 -0.33
N ILE A 92 -2.71 -4.70 -0.16
CA ILE A 92 -3.18 -3.78 -1.20
C ILE A 92 -2.00 -2.94 -1.67
N ALA A 93 -1.58 -3.13 -2.92
CA ALA A 93 -0.61 -2.26 -3.57
C ALA A 93 -1.34 -1.05 -4.17
N VAL A 94 -1.07 0.13 -3.64
CA VAL A 94 -1.72 1.39 -4.07
C VAL A 94 -0.80 2.16 -5.02
N MET A 95 -1.33 2.51 -6.19
CA MET A 95 -0.61 3.27 -7.22
C MET A 95 -1.45 4.45 -7.69
N GLY A 96 -0.83 5.62 -7.87
CA GLY A 96 -1.51 6.80 -8.40
C GLY A 96 -1.69 6.74 -9.92
N GLY A 97 -2.90 6.48 -10.39
CA GLY A 97 -3.23 6.38 -11.81
C GLY A 97 -3.08 7.69 -12.59
N HIS A 98 -3.28 8.84 -11.95
CA HIS A 98 -3.16 10.17 -12.55
C HIS A 98 -1.79 10.51 -13.18
N ILE A 99 -0.74 9.71 -12.92
CA ILE A 99 0.57 9.89 -13.55
C ILE A 99 0.82 8.95 -14.74
N LEU A 100 -0.17 8.16 -15.16
CA LEU A 100 -0.13 7.44 -16.44
C LEU A 100 -0.04 8.45 -17.59
N GLY A 101 0.89 8.19 -18.52
CA GLY A 101 1.26 9.09 -19.62
C GLY A 101 2.15 10.26 -19.21
N ALA A 102 2.31 10.53 -17.90
CA ALA A 102 3.21 11.57 -17.42
C ALA A 102 4.66 11.09 -17.41
N LYS A 103 5.59 12.04 -17.48
CA LYS A 103 7.02 11.79 -17.32
C LYS A 103 7.32 11.35 -15.90
N VAL A 104 8.11 10.29 -15.74
CA VAL A 104 8.53 9.81 -14.42
C VAL A 104 10.02 10.05 -14.15
N SER A 105 10.33 10.36 -12.90
CA SER A 105 11.69 10.63 -12.45
C SER A 105 11.79 10.46 -10.93
N THR A 106 12.94 10.81 -10.35
CA THR A 106 13.15 10.89 -8.90
C THR A 106 12.22 11.86 -8.17
N GLU A 107 11.55 12.76 -8.89
CA GLU A 107 10.66 13.76 -8.30
C GLU A 107 9.27 13.20 -7.96
N ASN A 108 8.80 12.19 -8.71
CA ASN A 108 7.45 11.65 -8.58
C ASN A 108 7.40 10.13 -8.37
N VAL A 109 8.54 9.45 -8.37
CA VAL A 109 8.64 8.03 -8.02
C VAL A 109 9.59 7.86 -6.84
N HIS A 110 9.08 7.28 -5.76
CA HIS A 110 9.91 6.97 -4.62
C HIS A 110 10.79 5.76 -4.95
N ARG A 111 12.09 5.86 -4.63
CA ARG A 111 13.09 4.81 -4.95
C ARG A 111 13.16 4.55 -6.45
N TRP A 112 13.46 5.63 -7.16
CA TRP A 112 13.61 5.64 -8.61
C TRP A 112 14.51 4.53 -9.12
N SER A 113 15.69 4.31 -8.52
CA SER A 113 16.62 3.27 -8.99
C SER A 113 15.96 1.89 -9.02
N GLN A 114 15.34 1.47 -7.91
CA GLN A 114 14.63 0.19 -7.83
C GLN A 114 13.45 0.13 -8.82
N PHE A 115 12.72 1.23 -8.98
CA PHE A 115 11.61 1.29 -9.94
C PHE A 115 12.09 1.18 -11.39
N ALA A 116 13.16 1.90 -11.74
CA ALA A 116 13.78 1.89 -13.05
C ALA A 116 14.38 0.51 -13.38
N ASP A 117 15.00 -0.16 -12.40
CA ASP A 117 15.54 -1.52 -12.58
C ASP A 117 14.42 -2.53 -12.90
N ILE A 118 13.24 -2.36 -12.31
CA ILE A 118 12.08 -3.25 -12.53
C ILE A 118 11.37 -2.94 -13.85
N THR A 119 11.19 -1.67 -14.16
CA THR A 119 10.38 -1.22 -15.31
C THR A 119 11.20 -1.02 -16.59
N GLY A 120 12.51 -0.85 -16.48
CA GLY A 120 13.40 -0.47 -17.58
C GLY A 120 13.29 0.99 -18.01
N LEU A 121 12.56 1.83 -17.26
CA LEU A 121 12.33 3.23 -17.62
C LEU A 121 13.56 4.10 -17.34
N THR A 122 13.84 5.01 -18.27
CA THR A 122 14.78 6.11 -18.06
C THR A 122 14.07 7.35 -17.50
N PRO A 123 14.79 8.27 -16.84
CA PRO A 123 14.20 9.53 -16.40
C PRO A 123 13.49 10.25 -17.56
N ASP A 124 12.38 10.90 -17.25
CA ASP A 124 11.53 11.65 -18.19
C ASP A 124 10.80 10.81 -19.25
N ALA A 125 10.91 9.48 -19.19
CA ALA A 125 10.10 8.59 -20.03
C ALA A 125 8.61 8.68 -19.61
N PRO A 126 7.67 8.62 -20.57
CA PRO A 126 6.25 8.61 -20.27
C PRO A 126 5.82 7.25 -19.69
N LEU A 127 5.27 7.25 -18.48
CA LEU A 127 4.80 6.04 -17.81
C LEU A 127 3.64 5.39 -18.58
N GLN A 128 3.77 4.12 -18.92
CA GLN A 128 2.72 3.30 -19.50
C GLN A 128 2.08 2.38 -18.46
N LEU A 129 0.89 1.85 -18.78
CA LEU A 129 0.26 0.83 -17.94
C LEU A 129 1.12 -0.44 -17.84
N SER A 130 1.86 -0.77 -18.91
CA SER A 130 2.80 -1.90 -18.97
C SER A 130 3.84 -1.86 -17.87
N ASP A 131 4.31 -0.67 -17.53
CA ASP A 131 5.35 -0.46 -16.51
C ASP A 131 4.79 -0.76 -15.12
N LEU A 132 3.53 -0.37 -14.86
CA LEU A 132 2.84 -0.72 -13.62
C LEU A 132 2.55 -2.23 -13.56
N VAL A 133 2.17 -2.83 -14.68
CA VAL A 133 2.00 -4.29 -14.80
C VAL A 133 3.32 -5.01 -14.53
N ALA A 134 4.44 -4.51 -15.05
CA ALA A 134 5.77 -5.05 -14.76
C ALA A 134 6.08 -4.96 -13.26
N LEU A 135 5.82 -3.81 -12.64
CA LEU A 135 5.98 -3.62 -11.20
C LEU A 135 5.10 -4.58 -10.37
N VAL A 136 3.86 -4.82 -10.77
CA VAL A 136 2.95 -5.77 -10.10
C VAL A 136 3.46 -7.20 -10.19
N ARG A 137 4.02 -7.58 -11.33
CA ARG A 137 4.44 -8.97 -11.62
C ARG A 137 5.84 -9.29 -11.11
N HIS A 138 6.67 -8.29 -10.91
CA HIS A 138 8.07 -8.49 -10.56
C HIS A 138 8.23 -9.03 -9.12
N PRO A 139 9.09 -10.03 -8.86
CA PRO A 139 9.31 -10.58 -7.53
C PRO A 139 9.79 -9.56 -6.49
N GLN A 140 10.52 -8.53 -6.93
CA GLN A 140 10.96 -7.39 -6.10
C GLN A 140 10.04 -6.16 -6.23
N GLY A 141 8.90 -6.31 -6.89
CA GLY A 141 7.95 -5.23 -7.17
C GLY A 141 6.85 -5.09 -6.11
N ALA A 142 5.66 -4.68 -6.54
CA ALA A 142 4.59 -4.20 -5.65
C ALA A 142 4.13 -5.21 -4.58
N PHE A 143 4.30 -6.51 -4.84
CA PHE A 143 3.92 -7.60 -3.94
C PHE A 143 5.12 -8.41 -3.42
N LYS A 144 6.31 -7.78 -3.36
CA LYS A 144 7.49 -8.36 -2.70
C LYS A 144 7.14 -8.81 -1.28
N ASN A 145 7.62 -10.00 -0.90
CA ASN A 145 7.48 -10.58 0.45
C ASN A 145 6.04 -10.77 0.96
N VAL A 146 5.02 -10.74 0.09
CA VAL A 146 3.65 -11.05 0.51
C VAL A 146 3.56 -12.50 1.01
N PRO A 147 2.96 -12.75 2.19
CA PRO A 147 2.80 -14.10 2.73
C PRO A 147 1.99 -15.02 1.80
N GLN A 148 2.28 -16.32 1.85
CA GLN A 148 1.52 -17.31 1.09
C GLN A 148 0.05 -17.34 1.53
N GLY A 149 -0.86 -17.45 0.56
CA GLY A 149 -2.32 -17.46 0.82
C GLY A 149 -2.91 -16.07 1.12
N CYS A 150 -2.09 -15.02 1.14
CA CYS A 150 -2.54 -13.65 1.29
C CYS A 150 -3.18 -13.14 -0.01
N ARG A 151 -4.32 -12.46 0.10
CA ARG A 151 -4.97 -11.82 -1.05
C ARG A 151 -4.17 -10.58 -1.48
N ARG A 152 -3.69 -10.57 -2.71
CA ARG A 152 -3.06 -9.42 -3.37
C ARG A 152 -4.11 -8.64 -4.15
N VAL A 153 -4.20 -7.35 -3.84
CA VAL A 153 -5.10 -6.43 -4.49
C VAL A 153 -4.27 -5.31 -5.10
N TRP A 154 -4.38 -5.12 -6.41
CA TRP A 154 -3.80 -3.94 -7.06
C TRP A 154 -4.85 -2.84 -7.12
N PHE A 155 -4.59 -1.73 -6.43
CA PHE A 155 -5.46 -0.56 -6.42
C PHE A 155 -4.83 0.60 -7.19
N ILE A 156 -5.49 1.01 -8.27
CA ILE A 156 -5.17 2.24 -9.00
C ILE A 156 -6.06 3.36 -8.45
N ASN A 157 -5.46 4.22 -7.63
CA ASN A 157 -6.10 5.39 -7.03
C ASN A 157 -6.05 6.59 -8.00
N ARG A 158 -6.97 7.55 -7.85
CA ARG A 158 -7.16 8.66 -8.78
C ARG A 158 -7.52 8.20 -10.19
N PHE A 159 -8.38 7.18 -10.28
CA PHE A 159 -8.79 6.57 -11.55
C PHE A 159 -9.55 7.55 -12.46
N SER A 160 -10.35 8.45 -11.87
CA SER A 160 -11.04 9.52 -12.60
C SER A 160 -10.14 10.36 -13.52
N GLN A 161 -8.82 10.38 -13.24
CA GLN A 161 -7.82 11.16 -13.98
C GLN A 161 -7.08 10.34 -15.04
N CYS A 162 -7.31 9.03 -15.14
CA CYS A 162 -6.60 8.14 -16.07
C CYS A 162 -7.49 7.12 -16.79
N GLU A 163 -8.81 7.29 -16.77
CA GLU A 163 -9.75 6.33 -17.38
C GLU A 163 -9.40 5.97 -18.83
N ASN A 164 -9.04 6.97 -19.64
CA ASN A 164 -8.71 6.79 -21.06
C ASN A 164 -7.33 6.18 -21.30
N ALA A 165 -6.43 6.21 -20.31
CA ALA A 165 -5.08 5.66 -20.42
C ALA A 165 -5.01 4.17 -20.09
N ILE A 166 -6.10 3.60 -19.54
CA ILE A 166 -6.14 2.21 -19.10
C ILE A 166 -6.77 1.33 -20.17
N ALA A 167 -5.93 0.61 -20.92
CA ALA A 167 -6.38 -0.47 -21.78
C ALA A 167 -6.81 -1.68 -20.92
N GLN A 168 -8.09 -2.04 -20.96
CA GLN A 168 -8.63 -3.12 -20.13
C GLN A 168 -7.95 -4.47 -20.39
N SER A 169 -7.59 -4.77 -21.64
CA SER A 169 -6.90 -6.03 -22.00
C SER A 169 -5.54 -6.16 -21.29
N GLU A 170 -4.81 -5.07 -21.14
CA GLU A 170 -3.53 -5.02 -20.44
C GLU A 170 -3.73 -5.01 -18.92
N LEU A 171 -4.70 -4.24 -18.43
CA LEU A 171 -5.04 -4.18 -17.01
C LEU A 171 -5.37 -5.56 -16.44
N LEU A 172 -6.09 -6.40 -17.20
CA LEU A 172 -6.53 -7.71 -16.72
C LEU A 172 -5.44 -8.79 -16.76
N GLN A 173 -4.26 -8.55 -17.36
CA GLN A 173 -3.20 -9.56 -17.45
C GLN A 173 -2.72 -10.07 -16.08
N PRO A 174 -2.41 -9.22 -15.07
CA PRO A 174 -2.00 -9.69 -13.75
C PRO A 174 -3.07 -10.53 -13.06
N LEU A 175 -4.35 -10.24 -13.32
CA LEU A 175 -5.46 -11.00 -12.78
C LEU A 175 -5.55 -12.38 -13.45
N GLN A 176 -5.52 -12.43 -14.78
CA GLN A 176 -5.54 -13.68 -15.57
C GLN A 176 -4.35 -14.60 -15.29
N GLN A 177 -3.20 -14.03 -14.95
CA GLN A 177 -1.98 -14.76 -14.62
C GLN A 177 -1.83 -15.09 -13.13
N HIS A 178 -2.86 -14.81 -12.31
CA HIS A 178 -2.86 -15.05 -10.87
C HIS A 178 -1.72 -14.33 -10.11
N ASN A 179 -1.21 -13.22 -10.65
CA ASN A 179 -0.32 -12.32 -9.92
C ASN A 179 -1.06 -11.52 -8.84
N VAL A 180 -2.36 -11.29 -9.06
CA VAL A 180 -3.27 -10.65 -8.10
C VAL A 180 -4.62 -11.39 -8.07
N GLU A 181 -5.34 -11.25 -6.96
CA GLU A 181 -6.68 -11.82 -6.75
C GLU A 181 -7.79 -10.78 -6.99
N ALA A 182 -7.44 -9.49 -7.06
CA ALA A 182 -8.35 -8.43 -7.45
C ALA A 182 -7.61 -7.21 -8.01
N ILE A 183 -8.30 -6.47 -8.87
CA ILE A 183 -7.90 -5.14 -9.31
C ILE A 183 -9.02 -4.16 -8.94
N TRP A 184 -8.67 -3.10 -8.23
CA TRP A 184 -9.58 -2.02 -7.87
C TRP A 184 -9.18 -0.75 -8.61
N LEU A 185 -10.18 -0.04 -9.14
CA LEU A 185 -10.03 1.28 -9.72
C LEU A 185 -10.94 2.26 -8.99
N GLY A 186 -10.42 3.41 -8.60
CA GLY A 186 -11.23 4.42 -7.94
C GLY A 186 -10.42 5.58 -7.37
N ASP A 187 -11.04 6.28 -6.45
CA ASP A 187 -10.57 7.53 -5.88
C ASP A 187 -10.82 7.45 -4.36
N ILE A 188 -9.77 7.27 -3.57
CA ILE A 188 -9.87 6.93 -2.13
C ILE A 188 -10.61 8.00 -1.29
N GLN A 189 -10.70 9.23 -1.80
CA GLN A 189 -11.38 10.36 -1.16
C GLN A 189 -12.85 10.51 -1.60
N GLU A 190 -13.31 9.71 -2.56
CA GLU A 190 -14.68 9.75 -3.08
C GLU A 190 -15.56 8.66 -2.43
N HIS A 191 -16.88 8.79 -2.61
CA HIS A 191 -17.85 7.80 -2.14
C HIS A 191 -18.77 7.32 -3.28
N PRO A 192 -18.71 6.05 -3.69
CA PRO A 192 -17.82 4.99 -3.20
C PRO A 192 -16.35 5.19 -3.65
N ALA A 193 -15.40 4.80 -2.79
CA ALA A 193 -13.98 4.94 -3.07
C ALA A 193 -13.47 4.01 -4.20
N ILE A 194 -14.14 2.87 -4.40
CA ILE A 194 -13.85 1.91 -5.46
C ILE A 194 -14.98 1.98 -6.47
N ALA A 195 -14.68 2.56 -7.64
CA ALA A 195 -15.64 2.74 -8.73
C ALA A 195 -15.78 1.47 -9.58
N ARG A 196 -14.68 0.74 -9.78
CA ARG A 196 -14.67 -0.53 -10.53
C ARG A 196 -13.83 -1.58 -9.80
N ARG A 197 -14.30 -2.82 -9.84
CA ARG A 197 -13.63 -3.97 -9.24
C ARG A 197 -13.63 -5.14 -10.21
N PHE A 198 -12.45 -5.72 -10.41
CA PHE A 198 -12.24 -6.94 -11.17
C PHE A 198 -11.72 -8.03 -10.23
N VAL A 199 -12.26 -9.23 -10.37
CA VAL A 199 -11.88 -10.43 -9.62
C VAL A 199 -11.89 -11.61 -10.58
N ASN A 200 -11.05 -12.61 -10.30
CA ASN A 200 -11.18 -13.92 -10.93
C ASN A 200 -12.38 -14.67 -10.36
#